data_AF-A0A535SQ67-F1
#
_entry.id   AF-A0A535SQ67-F1
#
_cell.length_a   1.000
_cell.length_b   1.000
_cell.length_c   1.000
_cell.angle_alpha   90.00
_cell.angle_beta   90.00
_cell.angle_gamma   90.00
#
_symmetry.space_group_name_H-M   'P 1'
#
loop_
_entity.id
_entity.type
_entity.pdbx_description
1 polymer ?
#
loop_
_entity_poly.entity_id
_entity_poly.type
_entity_poly.pdbx_seq_one_letter_code
_entity_poly.pdbx_strand_id
1 'polypeptide(L)'
;MANIFRKVYSVVGVLILAGYVLQLYFIAAGIFTIANADDNQKSVYSAFQNADNFMGLHAFNGWLVGILIIVFFAISFGARLPRRTIGLNGLLVVLYVVQFVLAHTGIAALSALHGVNALVLIGLTGYLTGSNWAFGRRVAPATSFKSEPSPTPR
;
A
#
# COMPACT_ATOMS: atom_id res chain seq x y z
N MET A 1 13.29 -17.95 -13.07
CA MET A 1 11.99 -17.23 -12.97
C MET A 1 11.65 -17.00 -11.50
N ALA A 2 10.93 -15.93 -11.16
CA ALA A 2 10.42 -15.75 -9.80
C ALA A 2 9.40 -16.87 -9.48
N ASN A 3 9.43 -17.42 -8.25
CA ASN A 3 8.44 -18.40 -7.82
C ASN A 3 7.04 -17.75 -7.76
N ILE A 4 5.99 -18.57 -7.76
CA ILE A 4 4.60 -18.08 -7.75
C ILE A 4 4.34 -17.14 -6.57
N PHE A 5 4.86 -17.45 -5.38
CA PHE A 5 4.72 -16.63 -4.18
C PHE A 5 5.27 -15.21 -4.33
N ARG A 6 6.39 -15.02 -5.03
CA ARG A 6 6.95 -13.67 -5.30
C ARG A 6 6.06 -12.86 -6.25
N LYS A 7 5.44 -13.52 -7.23
CA LYS A 7 4.45 -12.88 -8.11
C LYS A 7 3.19 -12.48 -7.34
N VAL A 8 2.65 -13.39 -6.53
CA VAL A 8 1.50 -13.10 -5.68
C VAL A 8 1.81 -11.98 -4.70
N TYR A 9 2.98 -12.00 -4.05
CA TYR A 9 3.45 -10.90 -3.19
C TYR A 9 3.42 -9.56 -3.94
N SER A 10 4.00 -9.50 -5.14
CA SER A 10 4.00 -8.28 -5.97
C SER A 10 2.58 -7.78 -6.29
N VAL A 11 1.66 -8.68 -6.66
CA VAL A 11 0.27 -8.32 -6.98
C VAL A 11 -0.48 -7.84 -5.74
N VAL A 12 -0.36 -8.54 -4.61
CA VAL A 12 -0.99 -8.14 -3.35
C VAL A 12 -0.49 -6.76 -2.91
N GLY A 13 0.82 -6.49 -3.03
CA GLY A 13 1.39 -5.18 -2.74
C GLY A 13 0.77 -4.06 -3.59
N VAL A 14 0.57 -4.31 -4.89
CA VAL A 14 -0.12 -3.36 -5.79
C VAL A 14 -1.60 -3.18 -5.42
N LEU A 15 -2.30 -4.25 -5.04
CA LEU A 15 -3.69 -4.16 -4.60
C LEU A 15 -3.83 -3.33 -3.32
N ILE A 16 -2.90 -3.47 -2.37
CA ILE A 16 -2.85 -2.62 -1.16
C ILE A 16 -2.64 -1.15 -1.56
N LEU A 17 -1.70 -0.87 -2.46
CA LEU A 17 -1.45 0.50 -2.94
C LEU A 17 -2.67 1.10 -3.63
N ALA A 18 -3.37 0.33 -4.47
CA ALA A 18 -4.62 0.74 -5.07
C ALA A 18 -5.71 1.00 -4.00
N GLY A 19 -5.78 0.16 -2.97
CA GLY A 19 -6.64 0.36 -1.81
C GLY A 19 -6.35 1.67 -1.07
N TYR A 20 -5.08 2.07 -0.92
CA TYR A 20 -4.74 3.38 -0.36
C TYR A 20 -5.14 4.55 -1.27
N VAL A 21 -5.04 4.41 -2.59
CA VAL A 21 -5.55 5.44 -3.52
C VAL A 21 -7.06 5.62 -3.33
N LEU A 22 -7.80 4.53 -3.19
CA LEU A 22 -9.23 4.58 -2.85
C LEU A 22 -9.48 5.21 -1.48
N GLN A 23 -8.66 4.92 -0.45
CA GLN A 23 -8.77 5.58 0.87
C GLN A 23 -8.71 7.11 0.74
N LEU A 24 -7.73 7.61 -0.01
CA LEU A 24 -7.52 9.04 -0.22
C LEU A 24 -8.67 9.66 -1.02
N TYR A 25 -9.15 8.96 -2.05
CA TYR A 25 -10.30 9.39 -2.84
C TYR A 25 -11.56 9.52 -1.97
N PHE A 26 -11.88 8.53 -1.13
CA PHE A 26 -13.08 8.58 -0.28
C PHE A 26 -13.02 9.70 0.77
N ILE A 27 -11.86 9.92 1.40
CA ILE A 27 -11.69 11.07 2.31
C ILE A 27 -11.87 12.39 1.55
N ALA A 28 -11.23 12.55 0.40
CA ALA A 28 -11.33 13.76 -0.40
C ALA A 28 -12.79 14.01 -0.86
N ALA A 29 -13.48 12.97 -1.33
CA ALA A 29 -14.87 13.06 -1.75
C ALA A 29 -15.79 13.50 -0.61
N GLY A 30 -15.61 12.96 0.61
CA GLY A 30 -16.37 13.40 1.78
C GLY A 30 -16.08 14.86 2.16
N ILE A 31 -14.80 15.26 2.20
CA ILE A 31 -14.39 16.63 2.51
C ILE A 31 -14.97 17.62 1.49
N PHE A 32 -14.81 17.35 0.19
CA PHE A 32 -15.32 18.23 -0.86
C PHE A 32 -16.86 18.27 -0.91
N THR A 33 -17.55 17.21 -0.50
CA THR A 33 -19.02 17.22 -0.36
C THR A 33 -19.44 18.23 0.70
N ILE A 34 -18.76 18.29 1.84
CA ILE A 34 -19.05 19.26 2.91
C ILE A 34 -18.61 20.68 2.50
N ALA A 35 -17.41 20.81 1.94
CA ALA A 35 -16.81 22.12 1.63
C ALA A 35 -17.55 22.88 0.52
N ASN A 36 -18.29 22.20 -0.35
CA ASN A 36 -19.07 22.81 -1.44
C ASN A 36 -20.56 22.96 -1.08
N ALA A 37 -20.95 22.74 0.17
CA ALA A 37 -22.34 22.94 0.58
C ALA A 37 -22.68 24.44 0.61
N ASP A 38 -23.84 24.81 0.06
CA ASP A 38 -24.39 26.15 0.25
C ASP A 38 -24.58 26.45 1.74
N ASP A 39 -24.38 27.71 2.14
CA ASP A 39 -24.50 28.19 3.51
C ASP A 39 -25.98 28.35 3.94
N ASN A 40 -26.69 27.22 3.96
CA ASN A 40 -28.02 27.10 4.53
C ASN A 40 -28.19 25.74 5.21
N GLN A 41 -29.04 25.71 6.24
CA GLN A 41 -29.19 24.54 7.11
C GLN A 41 -29.53 23.24 6.37
N LYS A 42 -30.41 23.31 5.35
CA LYS A 42 -30.83 22.12 4.58
C LYS A 42 -29.68 21.56 3.75
N SER A 43 -28.94 22.43 3.07
CA SER A 43 -27.77 22.08 2.27
C SER A 43 -26.69 21.44 3.14
N VAL A 44 -26.28 22.12 4.23
CA VAL A 44 -25.26 21.62 5.16
C VAL A 44 -25.65 20.25 5.73
N TYR A 45 -26.88 20.09 6.20
CA TYR A 45 -27.35 18.80 6.74
C TYR A 45 -27.29 17.67 5.70
N SER A 46 -27.69 17.95 4.45
CA SER A 46 -27.60 16.96 3.36
C SER A 46 -26.15 16.64 2.98
N ALA A 47 -25.25 17.62 3.04
CA ALA A 47 -23.84 17.43 2.73
C ALA A 47 -23.16 16.50 3.75
N PHE A 48 -23.45 16.66 5.04
CA PHE A 48 -22.94 15.74 6.07
C PHE A 48 -23.45 14.30 5.86
N GLN A 49 -24.75 14.11 5.60
CA GLN A 49 -25.28 12.77 5.31
C GLN A 49 -24.63 12.11 4.08
N ASN A 50 -24.39 12.88 3.03
CA ASN A 50 -23.70 12.37 1.84
C ASN A 50 -22.21 12.08 2.10
N ALA A 51 -21.55 12.93 2.89
CA ALA A 51 -20.17 12.72 3.31
C ALA A 51 -20.02 11.47 4.19
N ASP A 52 -21.01 11.16 5.04
CA ASP A 52 -21.03 9.95 5.87
C ASP A 52 -20.95 8.67 5.02
N ASN A 53 -21.57 8.64 3.84
CA ASN A 53 -21.44 7.50 2.92
C ASN A 53 -19.98 7.30 2.46
N PHE A 54 -19.27 8.38 2.13
CA PHE A 54 -17.86 8.30 1.75
C PHE A 54 -16.97 7.93 2.94
N MET A 55 -17.27 8.42 4.14
CA MET A 55 -16.56 8.01 5.36
C MET A 55 -16.79 6.53 5.67
N GLY A 56 -18.00 6.02 5.43
CA GLY A 56 -18.33 4.60 5.53
C GLY A 56 -17.55 3.75 4.52
N LEU A 57 -17.45 4.19 3.26
CA LEU A 57 -16.62 3.53 2.25
C LEU A 57 -15.13 3.55 2.61
N HIS A 58 -14.63 4.66 3.17
CA HIS A 58 -13.26 4.74 3.69
C HIS A 58 -13.03 3.73 4.82
N ALA A 59 -13.96 3.61 5.77
CA ALA A 59 -13.85 2.63 6.86
C ALA A 59 -13.87 1.19 6.33
N PHE A 60 -14.82 0.86 5.46
CA PHE A 60 -14.94 -0.46 4.85
C PHE A 60 -13.70 -0.85 4.03
N ASN A 61 -13.23 0.04 3.16
CA ASN A 61 -12.01 -0.16 2.39
C ASN A 61 -10.78 -0.30 3.30
N GLY A 62 -10.72 0.42 4.42
CA GLY A 62 -9.69 0.28 5.44
C GLY A 62 -9.62 -1.13 6.05
N TRP A 63 -10.76 -1.80 6.24
CA TRP A 63 -10.80 -3.20 6.67
C TRP A 63 -10.25 -4.15 5.60
N LEU A 64 -10.66 -3.97 4.33
CA LEU A 64 -10.15 -4.77 3.22
C LEU A 64 -8.63 -4.63 3.06
N VAL A 65 -8.12 -3.40 3.12
CA VAL A 65 -6.68 -3.11 3.10
C VAL A 65 -5.97 -3.79 4.28
N GLY A 66 -6.55 -3.75 5.48
CA GLY A 66 -6.02 -4.44 6.65
C GLY A 66 -5.86 -5.95 6.45
N ILE A 67 -6.88 -6.60 5.91
CA ILE A 67 -6.84 -8.03 5.57
C ILE A 67 -5.72 -8.30 4.55
N LEU A 68 -5.61 -7.45 3.52
CA LEU A 68 -4.54 -7.59 2.52
C LEU A 68 -3.15 -7.41 3.14
N ILE A 69 -2.95 -6.50 4.11
CA ILE A 69 -1.66 -6.33 4.82
C ILE A 69 -1.28 -7.61 5.57
N ILE A 70 -2.23 -8.25 6.26
CA ILE A 70 -1.99 -9.52 6.96
C ILE A 70 -1.61 -10.62 5.96
N VAL A 71 -2.34 -10.72 4.84
CA VAL A 71 -2.04 -11.66 3.75
C VAL A 71 -0.66 -11.38 3.14
N PHE A 72 -0.30 -10.11 2.94
CA PHE A 72 0.99 -9.68 2.41
C PHE A 72 2.14 -10.11 3.32
N PHE A 73 1.98 -9.93 4.64
CA PHE A 73 2.93 -10.42 5.63
C PHE A 73 3.06 -11.95 5.60
N ALA A 74 1.94 -12.69 5.56
CA ALA A 74 1.98 -14.16 5.48
C ALA A 74 2.69 -14.66 4.21
N ILE A 75 2.40 -14.04 3.05
CA ILE A 75 3.03 -14.39 1.77
C ILE A 75 4.54 -14.11 1.80
N SER A 76 5.00 -13.12 2.56
CA SER A 76 6.44 -12.79 2.67
C SER A 76 7.29 -14.00 3.08
N PHE A 77 6.75 -14.88 3.92
CA PHE A 77 7.39 -16.15 4.32
C PHE A 77 7.40 -17.16 3.17
N GLY A 78 6.27 -17.38 2.49
CA GLY A 78 6.16 -18.28 1.34
C GLY A 78 7.00 -17.83 0.13
N ALA A 79 7.16 -16.52 -0.04
CA ALA A 79 8.04 -15.91 -1.04
C ALA A 79 9.53 -16.04 -0.68
N ARG A 80 9.86 -16.53 0.53
CA ARG A 80 11.21 -16.68 1.08
C ARG A 80 12.00 -15.38 0.95
N LEU A 81 11.40 -14.27 1.40
CA LEU A 81 12.06 -12.97 1.39
C LEU A 81 13.14 -12.89 2.47
N PRO A 82 14.13 -11.98 2.33
CA PRO A 82 15.13 -11.76 3.38
C PRO A 82 14.49 -11.42 4.72
N ARG A 83 15.11 -11.83 5.84
CA ARG A 83 14.60 -11.57 7.20
C ARG A 83 14.27 -10.10 7.47
N ARG A 84 15.10 -9.19 6.96
CA ARG A 84 14.85 -7.74 7.03
C ARG A 84 13.51 -7.36 6.38
N THR A 85 13.23 -7.89 5.20
CA THR A 85 11.98 -7.63 4.46
C THR A 85 10.77 -8.21 5.18
N ILE A 86 10.89 -9.41 5.75
CA ILE A 86 9.85 -10.02 6.58
C ILE A 86 9.58 -9.15 7.82
N GLY A 87 10.64 -8.68 8.50
CA GLY A 87 10.51 -7.78 9.64
C GLY A 87 9.80 -6.47 9.30
N LEU A 88 10.09 -5.88 8.13
CA LEU A 88 9.40 -4.70 7.63
C LEU A 88 7.92 -4.96 7.28
N ASN A 89 7.57 -6.16 6.79
CA ASN A 89 6.16 -6.54 6.66
C ASN A 89 5.49 -6.68 8.03
N GLY A 90 6.18 -7.22 9.04
CA GLY A 90 5.69 -7.25 10.41
C GLY A 90 5.46 -5.84 10.98
N LEU A 91 6.38 -4.91 10.71
CA LEU A 91 6.20 -3.49 11.05
C LEU A 91 4.96 -2.91 10.35
N LEU A 92 4.69 -3.27 9.09
CA LEU A 92 3.49 -2.83 8.38
C LEU A 92 2.20 -3.28 9.10
N VAL A 93 2.17 -4.49 9.65
CA VAL A 93 1.05 -4.99 10.48
C VAL A 93 0.92 -4.17 11.76
N VAL A 94 2.02 -3.88 12.46
CA VAL A 94 2.01 -3.04 13.68
C VAL A 94 1.50 -1.64 13.37
N LEU A 95 1.98 -1.02 12.28
CA LEU A 95 1.52 0.29 11.85
C LEU A 95 0.03 0.29 11.47
N TYR A 96 -0.50 -0.81 10.94
CA TYR A 96 -1.94 -0.96 10.70
C TYR A 96 -2.74 -1.04 12.01
N VAL A 97 -2.25 -1.76 13.03
CA VAL A 97 -2.89 -1.76 14.36
C VAL A 97 -2.89 -0.36 14.96
N VAL A 98 -1.76 0.36 14.89
CA VAL A 98 -1.67 1.76 15.31
C VAL A 98 -2.66 2.63 14.53
N GLN A 99 -2.75 2.45 13.21
CA GLN A 99 -3.71 3.15 12.34
C GLN A 99 -5.15 2.98 12.81
N PHE A 100 -5.53 1.75 13.16
CA PHE A 100 -6.85 1.42 13.66
C PHE A 100 -7.13 2.09 15.01
N VAL A 101 -6.18 2.05 15.96
CA VAL A 101 -6.34 2.72 17.26
C VAL A 101 -6.50 4.22 17.07
N LEU A 102 -5.64 4.86 16.26
CA LEU A 102 -5.69 6.31 16.01
C LEU A 102 -7.05 6.75 15.43
N ALA A 103 -7.62 5.96 14.52
CA ALA A 103 -8.95 6.23 13.95
C ALA A 103 -10.09 6.20 14.99
N HIS A 104 -9.95 5.48 16.10
CA HIS A 104 -11.03 5.22 17.05
C HIS A 104 -10.80 5.84 18.44
N THR A 105 -9.80 6.72 18.60
CA THR A 105 -9.56 7.36 19.90
C THR A 105 -10.66 8.35 20.30
N GLY A 106 -11.35 8.96 19.33
CA GLY A 106 -12.33 10.02 19.56
C GLY A 106 -11.72 11.39 19.94
N ILE A 107 -10.39 11.47 20.10
CA ILE A 107 -9.68 12.71 20.41
C ILE A 107 -9.15 13.29 19.10
N ALA A 108 -9.78 14.36 18.61
CA ALA A 108 -9.52 14.91 17.27
C ALA A 108 -8.01 15.12 16.96
N ALA A 109 -7.26 15.71 17.90
CA ALA A 109 -5.82 15.95 17.71
C ALA A 109 -5.00 14.65 17.61
N LEU A 110 -5.35 13.61 18.38
CA LEU A 110 -4.69 12.31 18.28
C LEU A 110 -5.14 11.54 17.05
N SER A 111 -6.44 11.57 16.73
CA SER A 111 -6.97 10.96 15.52
C SER A 111 -6.39 11.56 14.25
N ALA A 112 -6.00 12.84 14.24
CA ALA A 112 -5.29 13.43 13.11
C ALA A 112 -3.96 12.73 12.78
N LEU A 113 -3.30 12.09 13.76
CA LEU A 113 -2.08 11.29 13.52
C LEU A 113 -2.35 10.06 12.64
N HIS A 114 -3.60 9.61 12.52
CA HIS A 114 -4.01 8.58 11.56
C HIS A 114 -3.65 8.99 10.12
N GLY A 115 -3.82 10.27 9.76
CA GLY A 115 -3.44 10.78 8.44
C GLY A 115 -1.93 10.68 8.20
N VAL A 116 -1.12 10.99 9.23
CA VAL A 116 0.35 10.90 9.16
C VAL A 116 0.81 9.45 9.05
N ASN A 117 0.27 8.55 9.88
CA ASN A 117 0.62 7.13 9.84
C ASN A 117 0.15 6.46 8.53
N ALA A 118 -0.94 6.93 7.90
CA ALA A 118 -1.34 6.50 6.56
C ALA A 118 -0.24 6.74 5.52
N LEU A 119 0.44 7.90 5.57
CA LEU A 119 1.55 8.21 4.66
C LEU A 119 2.74 7.25 4.87
N VAL A 120 3.03 6.90 6.12
CA VAL A 120 4.07 5.91 6.45
C VAL A 120 3.70 4.53 5.90
N LEU A 121 2.44 4.10 6.06
CA LEU A 121 1.92 2.84 5.50
C LEU A 121 2.04 2.79 3.97
N ILE A 122 1.66 3.86 3.28
CA ILE A 122 1.77 3.99 1.82
C ILE A 122 3.24 3.88 1.40
N GLY A 123 4.12 4.66 2.03
CA GLY A 123 5.55 4.68 1.71
C GLY A 123 6.22 3.33 1.93
N LEU A 124 5.96 2.69 3.07
CA LEU A 124 6.53 1.37 3.39
C LEU A 124 6.00 0.29 2.45
N THR A 125 4.70 0.28 2.15
CA THR A 125 4.11 -0.67 1.20
C THR A 125 4.69 -0.48 -0.21
N GLY A 126 4.83 0.77 -0.65
CA GLY A 126 5.44 1.12 -1.93
C GLY A 126 6.89 0.64 -2.03
N TYR A 127 7.68 0.93 -0.99
CA TYR A 127 9.06 0.45 -0.88
C TYR A 127 9.14 -1.08 -0.94
N LEU A 128 8.34 -1.79 -0.12
CA LEU A 128 8.33 -3.25 -0.06
C LEU A 128 7.91 -3.88 -1.39
N THR A 129 6.91 -3.32 -2.05
CA THR A 129 6.39 -3.80 -3.35
C THR A 129 7.40 -3.56 -4.46
N GLY A 130 7.93 -2.34 -4.57
CA GLY A 130 8.88 -1.96 -5.62
C GLY A 130 10.22 -2.70 -5.50
N SER A 131 10.78 -2.79 -4.29
CA SER A 131 12.06 -3.47 -4.05
C SER A 131 12.01 -4.99 -4.23
N ASN A 132 10.81 -5.59 -4.24
CA ASN A 132 10.62 -7.04 -4.39
C ASN A 132 9.79 -7.40 -5.63
N TRP A 133 9.70 -6.49 -6.61
CA TRP A 133 8.90 -6.67 -7.82
C TRP A 133 9.33 -7.90 -8.62
N ALA A 134 8.40 -8.82 -8.86
CA ALA A 134 8.68 -10.12 -9.45
C ALA A 134 8.62 -10.15 -10.99
N PHE A 135 8.14 -9.08 -11.64
CA PHE A 135 7.91 -9.04 -13.09
C PHE A 135 8.95 -8.22 -13.87
N GLY A 136 10.07 -7.84 -13.25
CA GLY A 136 11.17 -7.17 -13.94
C GLY A 136 11.87 -8.07 -14.97
N ARG A 137 12.29 -7.50 -16.11
CA ARG A 137 13.15 -8.20 -17.08
C ARG A 137 14.53 -8.41 -16.44
N ARG A 138 14.99 -9.66 -16.37
CA ARG A 138 16.42 -9.92 -16.18
C ARG A 138 17.10 -9.54 -17.49
N VAL A 139 17.87 -8.46 -17.50
CA VAL A 139 18.83 -8.23 -18.58
C VAL A 139 19.76 -9.44 -18.54
N ALA A 140 19.71 -10.29 -19.57
CA ALA A 140 20.65 -11.39 -19.68
C ALA A 140 22.06 -10.79 -19.63
N PRO A 141 23.01 -11.39 -18.89
CA PRO A 141 24.40 -10.96 -19.00
C PRO A 141 24.74 -10.95 -20.48
N ALA A 142 25.24 -9.82 -20.99
CA ALA A 142 25.80 -9.78 -22.33
C ALA A 142 26.79 -10.94 -22.39
N THR A 143 26.50 -11.94 -23.23
CA THR A 143 27.41 -13.05 -23.48
C THR A 143 28.73 -12.41 -23.85
N SER A 144 29.72 -12.45 -22.95
CA SER A 144 31.06 -12.02 -23.31
C SER A 144 31.46 -12.95 -24.45
N PHE A 145 31.51 -12.43 -25.67
CA PHE A 145 32.16 -13.14 -26.76
C PHE A 145 33.58 -13.41 -26.27
N LYS A 146 33.85 -14.67 -25.95
CA LYS A 146 35.18 -15.14 -25.62
C LYS A 146 35.98 -14.91 -26.90
N SER A 147 36.83 -13.88 -26.92
CA SER A 147 37.73 -13.65 -28.05
C SER A 147 38.50 -14.94 -28.28
N GLU A 148 38.31 -15.57 -29.43
CA GLU A 148 39.09 -16.74 -29.80
C GLU A 148 40.59 -16.39 -29.74
N PRO A 149 41.44 -17.28 -29.22
CA PRO A 149 42.88 -17.06 -29.22
C PRO A 149 43.37 -16.95 -30.67
N SER A 150 44.13 -15.90 -30.96
CA SER A 150 44.75 -15.68 -32.27
C SER A 150 45.61 -16.90 -32.65
N PRO A 151 45.47 -17.45 -33.87
CA PRO A 151 46.31 -18.56 -34.31
C PRO A 151 47.78 -18.14 -34.32
N THR A 152 48.63 -18.97 -33.73
CA THR A 152 50.09 -18.80 -33.76
C THR A 152 50.60 -19.02 -35.18
N PRO A 153 51.40 -18.09 -35.74
CA PRO A 153 52.06 -18.31 -37.02
C PRO A 153 53.02 -19.50 -36.93
N ARG A 154 53.03 -20.36 -37.95
CA ARG A 154 54.03 -21.43 -38.13
C ARG A 154 55.30 -20.88 -38.77
#